data_AF-A0A316KKD3-F1
#
_entry.id   AF-A0A316KKD3-F1
#
_cell.length_a   1.000
_cell.length_b   1.000
_cell.length_c   1.000
_cell.angle_alpha   90.00
_cell.angle_beta   90.00
_cell.angle_gamma   90.00
#
_symmetry.space_group_name_H-M   'P 1'
#
loop_
_entity.id
_entity.type
_entity.pdbx_description
1 polymer ?
#
loop_
_entity_poly.entity_id
_entity_poly.type
_entity_poly.pdbx_seq_one_letter_code
_entity_poly.pdbx_strand_id
1 'polypeptide(L)'
;MNNKFILLIFILFAGTTFGQQEHYALLWEVTAKNGTKSYLFGSMHSNDKRLFQLPDSVYVALDRAEVISLETDIFSIFETFDGRKGNVKLKFDSEGKPYTNNARASKSAYGDEDGMPQFLDAYFQQYSYNAGKEFYPLESIEFQLNAVSEVFDYSAYDLEEGNFGALLSSKEEMVDLYLEGDIYSLNDFIKTSLSIVPSYYQTLITDRNVGMVDSLETVLTEKSVFCAVGAGHLAGEKGIISLLLSRGYKVRKIDATYSEFKTSEEKAVKALRSYPYSVDSLGLVISFPGKPQELGLYDTQHVNCIYRELGQGNSYSVEVYDRLNIDSWEDAAAEYLPSPEESPYQKIELSNGGEAIQGLGQEYWDKSMIWMRVLLTEEYVIVLKASGGNKFMNSPRAFRFFDTLRMK
;
A
#
# COMPACT_ATOMS: atom_id res chain seq x y z
N MET A 1 48.50 -1.61 57.46
CA MET A 1 47.40 -0.87 56.79
C MET A 1 47.32 -1.35 55.35
N ASN A 2 46.29 -2.12 55.01
CA ASN A 2 45.71 -2.26 53.66
C ASN A 2 44.55 -3.24 53.74
N ASN A 3 43.38 -2.70 54.09
CA ASN A 3 42.10 -3.41 53.97
C ASN A 3 41.75 -3.53 52.48
N LYS A 4 41.83 -4.73 51.92
CA LYS A 4 41.24 -5.02 50.62
C LYS A 4 39.75 -5.33 50.84
N PHE A 5 38.91 -4.31 50.61
CA PHE A 5 37.47 -4.48 50.42
C PHE A 5 37.25 -5.29 49.13
N ILE A 6 36.66 -6.48 49.27
CA ILE A 6 36.11 -7.24 48.13
C ILE A 6 34.73 -6.64 47.86
N LEU A 7 34.63 -5.89 46.77
CA LEU A 7 33.38 -5.35 46.24
C LEU A 7 32.66 -6.48 45.49
N LEU A 8 31.64 -7.07 46.11
CA LEU A 8 30.71 -7.98 45.43
C LEU A 8 29.84 -7.15 44.47
N ILE A 9 30.18 -7.19 43.19
CA ILE A 9 29.33 -6.67 42.11
C ILE A 9 28.15 -7.63 41.96
N PHE A 10 26.99 -7.23 42.48
CA PHE A 10 25.71 -7.82 42.08
C PHE A 10 25.44 -7.40 40.64
N ILE A 11 25.65 -8.30 39.70
CA ILE A 11 25.12 -8.16 38.34
C ILE A 11 23.61 -8.38 38.46
N LEU A 12 22.87 -7.27 38.53
CA LEU A 12 21.44 -7.25 38.26
C LEU A 12 21.27 -7.64 36.78
N PHE A 13 20.96 -8.91 36.54
CA PHE A 13 20.28 -9.32 35.33
C PHE A 13 18.93 -8.60 35.33
N ALA A 14 18.87 -7.43 34.69
CA ALA A 14 17.63 -6.88 34.21
C ALA A 14 17.15 -7.82 33.10
N GLY A 15 16.43 -8.88 33.50
CA GLY A 15 15.58 -9.56 32.55
C GLY A 15 14.65 -8.52 31.96
N THR A 16 14.70 -8.34 30.65
CA THR A 16 13.68 -7.58 29.92
C THR A 16 12.36 -8.29 30.18
N THR A 17 11.59 -7.78 31.13
CA THR A 17 10.18 -8.13 31.24
C THR A 17 9.53 -7.72 29.93
N PHE A 18 9.05 -8.69 29.16
CA PHE A 18 8.20 -8.43 28.01
C PHE A 18 7.06 -7.50 28.48
N GLY A 19 7.01 -6.29 27.94
CA GLY A 19 5.92 -5.38 28.19
C GLY A 19 4.66 -5.93 27.51
N GLN A 20 3.88 -6.72 28.23
CA GLN A 20 2.53 -7.06 27.80
C GLN A 20 1.70 -5.78 27.91
N GLN A 21 1.35 -5.17 26.78
CA GLN A 21 0.44 -4.04 26.75
C GLN A 21 -0.98 -4.61 26.91
N GLU A 22 -1.42 -4.83 28.16
CA GLU A 22 -2.70 -5.48 28.49
C GLU A 22 -3.92 -4.85 27.76
N HIS A 23 -3.81 -3.58 27.36
CA HIS A 23 -4.89 -2.83 26.71
C HIS A 23 -4.90 -2.89 25.17
N TYR A 24 -3.84 -3.34 24.49
CA TYR A 24 -3.79 -3.32 23.02
C TYR A 24 -4.79 -4.29 22.40
N ALA A 25 -5.80 -3.80 21.67
CA ALA A 25 -6.98 -4.54 21.24
C ALA A 25 -7.32 -4.38 19.75
N LEU A 26 -6.30 -4.37 18.88
CA LEU A 26 -6.51 -4.26 17.43
C LEU A 26 -6.74 -5.61 16.72
N LEU A 27 -6.51 -6.76 17.37
CA LEU A 27 -6.72 -8.09 16.76
C LEU A 27 -7.70 -8.94 17.57
N TRP A 28 -8.67 -9.53 16.87
CA TRP A 28 -9.73 -10.36 17.46
C TRP A 28 -9.88 -11.66 16.67
N GLU A 29 -10.10 -12.76 17.37
CA GLU A 29 -10.50 -14.05 16.80
C GLU A 29 -12.02 -14.11 16.76
N VAL A 30 -12.57 -14.44 15.58
CA VAL A 30 -13.99 -14.66 15.33
C VAL A 30 -14.18 -16.14 15.04
N THR A 31 -14.98 -16.82 15.84
CA THR A 31 -15.30 -18.24 15.65
C THR A 31 -16.76 -18.40 15.23
N ALA A 32 -16.96 -18.98 14.04
CA ALA A 32 -18.26 -19.32 13.49
C ALA A 32 -18.91 -20.50 14.23
N LYS A 33 -20.22 -20.71 14.02
CA LYS A 33 -20.98 -21.77 14.70
C LYS A 33 -20.48 -23.19 14.36
N ASN A 34 -19.89 -23.37 13.18
CA ASN A 34 -19.27 -24.63 12.75
C ASN A 34 -17.83 -24.81 13.27
N GLY A 35 -17.29 -23.85 14.03
CA GLY A 35 -15.95 -23.89 14.59
C GLY A 35 -14.85 -23.29 13.71
N THR A 36 -15.17 -22.83 12.50
CA THR A 36 -14.21 -22.10 11.65
C THR A 36 -13.72 -20.85 12.37
N LYS A 37 -12.40 -20.62 12.33
CA LYS A 37 -11.73 -19.50 12.97
C LYS A 37 -11.23 -18.51 11.93
N SER A 38 -11.54 -17.25 12.17
CA SER A 38 -11.13 -16.10 11.38
C SER A 38 -10.65 -14.99 12.30
N TYR A 39 -10.09 -13.94 11.72
CA TYR A 39 -9.44 -12.85 12.43
C TYR A 39 -10.01 -11.51 11.94
N LEU A 40 -10.30 -10.62 12.87
CA LEU A 40 -10.72 -9.24 12.61
C LEU A 40 -9.64 -8.31 13.15
N PHE A 41 -9.10 -7.46 12.30
CA PHE A 41 -8.03 -6.54 12.60
C PHE A 41 -8.44 -5.08 12.35
N GLY A 42 -8.07 -4.19 13.26
CA GLY A 42 -8.27 -2.74 13.13
C GLY A 42 -7.10 -2.08 12.40
N SER A 43 -7.30 -1.67 11.15
CA SER A 43 -6.34 -0.90 10.37
C SER A 43 -6.48 0.61 10.59
N MET A 44 -5.54 1.38 10.03
CA MET A 44 -5.65 2.83 9.91
C MET A 44 -5.14 3.24 8.53
N HIS A 45 -5.86 4.13 7.85
CA HIS A 45 -5.59 4.60 6.49
C HIS A 45 -4.40 5.58 6.44
N SER A 46 -3.21 5.10 6.76
CA SER A 46 -1.99 5.89 6.78
C SER A 46 -0.78 5.04 6.41
N ASN A 47 0.20 5.67 5.78
CA ASN A 47 1.48 5.04 5.47
C ASN A 47 2.56 5.28 6.54
N ASP A 48 2.20 5.83 7.70
CA ASP A 48 3.15 6.04 8.81
C ASP A 48 3.80 4.70 9.23
N LYS A 49 5.13 4.68 9.26
CA LYS A 49 5.92 3.46 9.53
C LYS A 49 5.63 2.83 10.89
N ARG A 50 5.18 3.61 11.87
CA ARG A 50 4.85 3.11 13.22
C ARG A 50 3.74 2.07 13.18
N LEU A 51 2.77 2.24 12.29
CA LEU A 51 1.62 1.33 12.12
C LEU A 51 2.03 -0.07 11.62
N PHE A 52 3.20 -0.18 10.98
CA PHE A 52 3.70 -1.43 10.40
C PHE A 52 4.55 -2.24 11.37
N GLN A 53 4.70 -1.76 12.62
CA GLN A 53 5.27 -2.52 13.74
C GLN A 53 4.21 -3.48 14.31
N LEU A 54 3.71 -4.36 13.45
CA LEU A 54 2.62 -5.28 13.79
C LEU A 54 3.09 -6.30 14.83
N PRO A 55 2.25 -6.67 15.81
CA PRO A 55 2.52 -7.80 16.71
C PRO A 55 2.69 -9.11 15.95
N ASP A 56 3.43 -10.06 16.54
CA ASP A 56 3.62 -11.41 15.99
C ASP A 56 2.29 -12.13 15.74
N SER A 57 1.31 -11.90 16.63
CA SER A 57 -0.02 -12.49 16.51
C SER A 57 -0.76 -12.06 15.24
N VAL A 58 -0.49 -10.85 14.72
CA VAL A 58 -1.02 -10.37 13.44
C VAL A 58 -0.37 -11.12 12.28
N TYR A 59 0.95 -11.31 12.29
CA TYR A 59 1.63 -12.09 11.25
C TYR A 59 1.16 -13.55 11.21
N VAL A 60 0.93 -14.16 12.38
CA VAL A 60 0.37 -15.52 12.47
C VAL A 60 -1.04 -15.58 11.89
N ALA A 61 -1.91 -14.62 12.22
CA ALA A 61 -3.26 -14.54 11.69
C ALA A 61 -3.27 -14.35 10.16
N LEU A 62 -2.43 -13.45 9.66
CA LEU A 62 -2.30 -13.11 8.25
C LEU A 62 -1.73 -14.26 7.41
N ASP A 63 -0.74 -14.99 7.92
CA ASP A 63 -0.14 -16.14 7.25
C ASP A 63 -1.11 -17.32 7.14
N ARG A 64 -1.84 -17.61 8.21
CA ARG A 64 -2.74 -18.78 8.32
C ARG A 64 -4.08 -18.61 7.61
N ALA A 65 -4.55 -17.39 7.41
CA ALA A 65 -5.82 -17.15 6.73
C ALA A 65 -5.76 -17.58 5.27
N GLU A 66 -6.86 -18.14 4.75
CA GLU A 66 -7.00 -18.53 3.34
C GLU A 66 -7.44 -17.33 2.49
N VAL A 67 -8.27 -16.47 3.08
CA VAL A 67 -8.84 -15.28 2.45
C VAL A 67 -8.37 -14.03 3.19
N ILE A 68 -7.95 -13.01 2.45
CA ILE A 68 -7.77 -11.65 2.96
C ILE A 68 -8.99 -10.83 2.58
N SER A 69 -9.65 -10.24 3.57
CA SER A 69 -10.82 -9.38 3.37
C SER A 69 -10.54 -7.98 3.87
N LEU A 70 -10.96 -6.97 3.10
CA LEU A 70 -10.83 -5.55 3.43
C LEU A 70 -12.16 -4.84 3.18
N GLU A 71 -12.29 -3.60 3.65
CA GLU A 71 -13.49 -2.79 3.42
C GLU A 71 -13.85 -2.71 1.93
N THR A 72 -12.86 -2.49 1.06
CA THR A 72 -13.08 -2.42 -0.39
C THR A 72 -11.87 -2.93 -1.18
N ASP A 73 -12.02 -3.04 -2.51
CA ASP A 73 -10.91 -3.30 -3.42
C ASP A 73 -10.15 -2.00 -3.70
N ILE A 74 -9.05 -1.79 -2.97
CA ILE A 74 -8.24 -0.57 -3.06
C ILE A 74 -7.57 -0.46 -4.42
N PHE A 75 -7.22 -1.57 -5.06
CA PHE A 75 -6.47 -1.54 -6.32
C PHE A 75 -7.37 -1.29 -7.53
N SER A 76 -8.69 -1.44 -7.38
CA SER A 76 -9.66 -1.06 -8.42
C SER A 76 -9.59 0.42 -8.83
N ILE A 77 -9.05 1.31 -7.98
CA ILE A 77 -8.95 2.75 -8.28
C ILE A 77 -7.72 3.14 -9.11
N PHE A 78 -6.79 2.23 -9.42
CA PHE A 78 -5.52 2.62 -10.05
C PHE A 78 -5.69 3.25 -11.44
N GLU A 79 -6.81 2.97 -12.13
CA GLU A 79 -7.17 3.58 -13.41
C GLU A 79 -7.46 5.08 -13.28
N THR A 80 -8.13 5.48 -12.20
CA THR A 80 -8.72 6.82 -12.07
C THR A 80 -7.99 7.69 -11.05
N PHE A 81 -7.09 7.11 -10.23
CA PHE A 81 -6.46 7.80 -9.12
C PHE A 81 -4.93 7.75 -9.15
N ASP A 82 -4.30 8.93 -9.19
CA ASP A 82 -2.87 9.12 -8.95
C ASP A 82 -2.66 9.63 -7.52
N GLY A 83 -2.03 8.82 -6.67
CA GLY A 83 -1.79 9.16 -5.26
C GLY A 83 -0.72 10.23 -5.01
N ARG A 84 -0.15 10.86 -6.05
CA ARG A 84 0.82 11.96 -5.92
C ARG A 84 0.13 13.30 -5.69
N LYS A 85 0.58 14.06 -4.68
CA LYS A 85 0.16 15.45 -4.48
C LYS A 85 1.07 16.41 -5.27
N GLY A 86 0.86 16.46 -6.59
CA GLY A 86 1.50 17.39 -7.52
C GLY A 86 2.78 16.87 -8.20
N ASN A 87 3.30 17.67 -9.12
CA ASN A 87 4.41 17.27 -10.01
C ASN A 87 5.78 17.58 -9.42
N VAL A 88 6.71 16.62 -9.56
CA VAL A 88 8.12 16.81 -9.19
C VAL A 88 8.79 17.75 -10.19
N LYS A 89 9.40 18.83 -9.70
CA LYS A 89 10.21 19.75 -10.50
C LYS A 89 11.68 19.39 -10.37
N LEU A 90 12.25 18.85 -11.45
CA LEU A 90 13.68 18.54 -11.56
C LEU A 90 14.44 19.73 -12.16
N LYS A 91 15.72 19.84 -11.79
CA LYS A 91 16.72 20.75 -12.38
C LYS A 91 17.79 19.90 -13.05
N PHE A 92 18.62 20.50 -13.89
CA PHE A 92 19.68 19.81 -14.61
C PHE A 92 21.02 20.50 -14.34
N ASP A 93 22.08 19.72 -14.14
CA ASP A 93 23.44 20.25 -14.04
C ASP A 93 24.04 20.50 -15.43
N SER A 94 25.30 20.94 -15.48
CA SER A 94 25.98 21.23 -16.75
C SER A 94 26.21 20.01 -17.64
N GLU A 95 26.10 18.80 -17.08
CA GLU A 95 26.20 17.53 -17.81
C GLU A 95 24.81 16.99 -18.18
N GLY A 96 23.74 17.73 -17.86
CA GLY A 96 22.37 17.34 -18.13
C GLY A 96 21.79 16.34 -17.15
N LYS A 97 22.47 16.06 -16.03
CA LYS A 97 21.98 15.11 -15.04
C LYS A 97 20.87 15.75 -14.20
N PRO A 98 19.70 15.10 -14.06
CA PRO A 98 18.62 15.63 -13.25
C PRO A 98 18.95 15.58 -11.76
N TYR A 99 18.59 16.62 -11.04
CA TYR A 99 18.68 16.72 -9.58
C TYR A 99 17.57 17.61 -9.01
N THR A 100 17.37 17.54 -7.69
CA THR A 100 16.51 18.43 -6.92
C THR A 100 17.34 19.25 -5.94
N ASN A 101 16.96 20.51 -5.71
CA ASN A 101 17.52 21.30 -4.60
C ASN A 101 16.67 21.19 -3.32
N ASN A 102 15.65 20.33 -3.33
CA ASN A 102 14.74 20.12 -2.22
C ASN A 102 14.92 18.69 -1.70
N ALA A 103 15.30 18.52 -0.44
CA ALA A 103 15.43 17.20 0.19
C ALA A 103 14.12 16.70 0.84
N ARG A 104 13.05 17.51 0.83
CA ARG A 104 11.78 17.17 1.48
C ARG A 104 11.07 16.05 0.72
N ALA A 105 10.43 15.17 1.47
CA ALA A 105 9.50 14.19 0.94
C ALA A 105 8.29 14.91 0.33
N SER A 106 7.89 14.50 -0.87
CA SER A 106 6.60 14.86 -1.43
C SER A 106 5.49 14.24 -0.60
N LYS A 107 4.39 14.97 -0.46
CA LYS A 107 3.15 14.43 0.10
C LYS A 107 2.50 13.48 -0.90
N SER A 108 1.83 12.48 -0.35
CA SER A 108 1.03 11.53 -1.08
C SER A 108 -0.37 11.49 -0.48
N ALA A 109 -1.18 10.66 -1.07
CA ALA A 109 -2.52 10.36 -0.67
C ALA A 109 -2.69 9.99 0.81
N TYR A 110 -1.91 8.99 1.23
CA TYR A 110 -1.99 8.43 2.57
C TYR A 110 -0.84 8.87 3.49
N GLY A 111 -0.03 9.84 3.07
CA GLY A 111 1.02 10.46 3.88
C GLY A 111 2.13 11.12 3.07
N ASP A 112 3.33 10.54 3.05
CA ASP A 112 4.47 11.03 2.26
C ASP A 112 5.51 9.96 1.93
N GLU A 113 6.53 10.34 1.16
CA GLU A 113 7.63 9.45 0.77
C GLU A 113 8.47 8.92 1.94
N ASP A 114 8.38 9.51 3.13
CA ASP A 114 9.08 9.02 4.32
C ASP A 114 8.33 7.91 5.05
N GLY A 115 7.07 7.66 4.69
CA GLY A 115 6.30 6.51 5.15
C GLY A 115 6.60 5.22 4.40
N MET A 116 5.69 4.26 4.49
CA MET A 116 5.72 2.98 3.78
C MET A 116 5.18 3.09 2.34
N PRO A 117 5.63 2.23 1.40
CA PRO A 117 5.16 2.23 0.01
C PRO A 117 3.64 2.19 -0.13
N GLN A 118 2.98 1.32 0.62
CA GLN A 118 1.53 1.28 0.76
C GLN A 118 1.13 1.79 2.15
N PHE A 119 -0.08 2.31 2.26
CA PHE A 119 -0.75 2.43 3.55
C PHE A 119 -1.23 1.04 4.02
N LEU A 120 -1.61 0.93 5.29
CA LEU A 120 -1.74 -0.38 5.95
C LEU A 120 -2.74 -1.32 5.28
N ASP A 121 -3.89 -0.81 4.83
CA ASP A 121 -4.91 -1.61 4.16
C ASP A 121 -4.41 -2.13 2.79
N ALA A 122 -3.84 -1.24 1.97
CA ALA A 122 -3.25 -1.59 0.68
C ALA A 122 -2.09 -2.59 0.81
N TYR A 123 -1.35 -2.53 1.93
CA TYR A 123 -0.31 -3.52 2.24
C TYR A 123 -0.91 -4.93 2.44
N PHE A 124 -2.05 -5.07 3.10
CA PHE A 124 -2.71 -6.37 3.26
C PHE A 124 -3.25 -6.91 1.93
N GLN A 125 -3.82 -6.04 1.08
CA GLN A 125 -4.25 -6.46 -0.27
C GLN A 125 -3.07 -6.86 -1.15
N GLN A 126 -1.98 -6.08 -1.14
CA GLN A 126 -0.74 -6.41 -1.84
C GLN A 126 -0.20 -7.77 -1.39
N TYR A 127 -0.15 -8.01 -0.08
CA TYR A 127 0.26 -9.29 0.48
C TYR A 127 -0.65 -10.43 -0.01
N SER A 128 -1.97 -10.24 -0.02
CA SER A 128 -2.92 -11.23 -0.51
C SER A 128 -2.54 -11.74 -1.90
N TYR A 129 -2.34 -10.83 -2.86
CA TYR A 129 -1.97 -11.20 -4.22
C TYR A 129 -0.57 -11.81 -4.32
N ASN A 130 0.42 -11.26 -3.60
CA ASN A 130 1.78 -11.79 -3.60
C ASN A 130 1.86 -13.19 -2.98
N ALA A 131 0.99 -13.51 -2.03
CA ALA A 131 0.88 -14.82 -1.39
C ALA A 131 -0.02 -15.80 -2.15
N GLY A 132 -0.71 -15.36 -3.21
CA GLY A 132 -1.69 -16.17 -3.93
C GLY A 132 -2.94 -16.52 -3.10
N LYS A 133 -3.26 -15.69 -2.10
CA LYS A 133 -4.47 -15.84 -1.28
C LYS A 133 -5.68 -15.25 -2.00
N GLU A 134 -6.86 -15.71 -1.62
CA GLU A 134 -8.11 -15.15 -2.13
C GLU A 134 -8.34 -13.76 -1.52
N PHE A 135 -8.91 -12.85 -2.31
CA PHE A 135 -9.26 -11.50 -1.86
C PHE A 135 -10.78 -11.33 -1.89
N TYR A 136 -11.33 -10.78 -0.82
CA TYR A 136 -12.79 -10.58 -0.65
C TYR A 136 -13.10 -9.18 -0.10
N PRO A 137 -13.55 -8.22 -0.94
CA PRO A 137 -13.96 -6.90 -0.46
C PRO A 137 -15.34 -6.95 0.22
N LEU A 138 -15.52 -6.20 1.31
CA LEU A 138 -16.79 -6.13 2.04
C LEU A 138 -17.81 -5.16 1.43
N GLU A 139 -17.32 -4.14 0.72
CA GLU A 139 -18.08 -3.08 0.07
C GLU A 139 -17.51 -2.83 -1.33
N SER A 140 -18.36 -2.38 -2.27
CA SER A 140 -17.87 -1.88 -3.56
C SER A 140 -17.22 -0.52 -3.39
N ILE A 141 -16.31 -0.19 -4.30
CA ILE A 141 -15.66 1.13 -4.29
C ILE A 141 -16.69 2.25 -4.53
N GLU A 142 -17.70 2.03 -5.37
CA GLU A 142 -18.74 3.04 -5.60
C GLU A 142 -19.54 3.30 -4.33
N PHE A 143 -19.86 2.27 -3.55
CA PHE A 143 -20.57 2.44 -2.29
C PHE A 143 -19.77 3.27 -1.30
N GLN A 144 -18.47 2.98 -1.15
CA GLN A 144 -17.59 3.73 -0.25
C GLN A 144 -17.45 5.20 -0.68
N LEU A 145 -17.21 5.45 -1.98
CA LEU A 145 -17.13 6.81 -2.52
C LEU A 145 -18.44 7.58 -2.36
N ASN A 146 -19.58 6.93 -2.58
CA ASN A 146 -20.90 7.54 -2.40
C ASN A 146 -21.12 7.93 -0.94
N ALA A 147 -20.84 7.03 0.02
CA ALA A 147 -20.98 7.31 1.45
C ALA A 147 -20.12 8.50 1.91
N VAL A 148 -18.91 8.62 1.34
CA VAL A 148 -18.02 9.76 1.56
C VAL A 148 -18.61 11.03 0.93
N SER A 149 -19.07 10.97 -0.32
CA SER A 149 -19.69 12.10 -1.05
C SER A 149 -21.02 12.62 -0.49
N GLU A 150 -21.80 11.80 0.21
CA GLU A 150 -22.99 12.25 0.92
C GLU A 150 -22.66 13.15 2.11
N VAL A 151 -21.46 12.98 2.65
CA VAL A 151 -21.00 13.63 3.87
C VAL A 151 -20.20 14.88 3.55
N PHE A 152 -19.33 14.84 2.55
CA PHE A 152 -18.58 16.03 2.12
C PHE A 152 -18.73 16.31 0.62
N ASP A 153 -18.74 17.59 0.26
CA ASP A 153 -18.82 18.04 -1.13
C ASP A 153 -17.45 17.85 -1.81
N TYR A 154 -17.25 16.70 -2.45
CA TYR A 154 -15.97 16.30 -3.04
C TYR A 154 -15.94 16.53 -4.54
N SER A 155 -14.92 17.25 -5.02
CA SER A 155 -14.41 17.02 -6.37
C SER A 155 -13.34 15.92 -6.31
N ALA A 156 -13.28 15.04 -7.32
CA ALA A 156 -12.35 13.89 -7.36
C ALA A 156 -10.85 14.26 -7.23
N TYR A 157 -10.50 15.54 -7.40
CA TYR A 157 -9.15 16.08 -7.25
C TYR A 157 -8.77 16.44 -5.80
N ASP A 158 -9.72 16.40 -4.85
CA ASP A 158 -9.58 16.97 -3.50
C ASP A 158 -9.76 15.93 -2.36
N LEU A 159 -9.55 14.64 -2.65
CA LEU A 159 -9.88 13.52 -1.76
C LEU A 159 -9.20 13.56 -0.37
N GLU A 160 -8.17 14.37 -0.10
CA GLU A 160 -7.18 13.95 0.89
C GLU A 160 -6.60 14.98 1.84
N GLU A 161 -7.26 16.12 2.05
CA GLU A 161 -6.97 16.98 3.21
C GLU A 161 -8.01 18.10 3.44
N GLY A 162 -8.94 18.32 2.51
CA GLY A 162 -10.05 19.26 2.66
C GLY A 162 -11.22 18.65 3.43
N ASN A 163 -11.54 19.22 4.61
CA ASN A 163 -12.66 18.90 5.51
C ASN A 163 -12.58 17.64 6.41
N PHE A 164 -12.25 16.42 5.95
CA PHE A 164 -12.23 15.24 6.85
C PHE A 164 -11.11 15.32 7.91
N GLY A 165 -9.88 15.65 7.47
CA GLY A 165 -8.74 15.91 8.35
C GLY A 165 -8.82 17.21 9.14
N ALA A 166 -9.78 18.09 8.82
CA ALA A 166 -10.08 19.29 9.62
C ALA A 166 -11.10 18.99 10.75
N LEU A 167 -11.95 17.97 10.57
CA LEU A 167 -12.95 17.54 11.53
C LEU A 167 -12.35 16.64 12.63
N LEU A 168 -11.36 15.84 12.26
CA LEU A 168 -10.55 15.06 13.18
C LEU A 168 -9.40 15.95 13.64
N SER A 169 -9.22 16.10 14.96
CA SER A 169 -8.02 16.76 15.53
C SER A 169 -6.73 16.17 14.94
N SER A 170 -5.60 16.89 15.08
CA SER A 170 -4.36 16.66 14.34
C SER A 170 -4.04 15.18 14.06
N LYS A 171 -3.67 14.85 12.81
CA LYS A 171 -3.31 13.48 12.35
C LYS A 171 -2.42 12.70 13.33
N GLU A 172 -1.53 13.39 14.04
CA GLU A 172 -0.63 12.79 15.04
C GLU A 172 -1.38 12.23 16.26
N GLU A 173 -2.39 12.93 16.77
CA GLU A 173 -3.20 12.47 17.91
C GLU A 173 -3.95 11.18 17.56
N MET A 174 -4.47 11.08 16.33
CA MET A 174 -5.10 9.85 15.84
C MET A 174 -4.10 8.70 15.73
N VAL A 175 -2.87 8.97 15.29
CA VAL A 175 -1.81 7.96 15.24
C VAL A 175 -1.46 7.48 16.64
N ASP A 176 -1.30 8.39 17.60
CA ASP A 176 -0.98 8.03 18.98
C ASP A 176 -2.10 7.18 19.62
N LEU A 177 -3.36 7.59 19.47
CA LEU A 177 -4.52 6.80 19.93
C LEU A 177 -4.58 5.42 19.28
N TYR A 178 -4.28 5.32 17.98
CA TYR A 178 -4.23 4.03 17.28
C TYR A 178 -3.12 3.13 17.82
N LEU A 179 -1.92 3.68 18.07
CA LEU A 179 -0.76 2.93 18.57
C LEU A 179 -0.96 2.43 20.01
N GLU A 180 -1.79 3.10 20.81
CA GLU A 180 -2.22 2.58 22.12
C GLU A 180 -3.06 1.30 22.00
N GLY A 181 -3.73 1.11 20.87
CA GLY A 181 -4.57 -0.04 20.57
C GLY A 181 -5.87 -0.08 21.37
N ASP A 182 -6.27 1.01 22.02
CA ASP A 182 -7.56 1.11 22.72
C ASP A 182 -8.67 1.51 21.74
N ILE A 183 -9.36 0.49 21.22
CA ILE A 183 -10.45 0.67 20.27
C ILE A 183 -11.64 1.43 20.84
N TYR A 184 -11.83 1.48 22.17
CA TYR A 184 -12.94 2.21 22.79
C TYR A 184 -12.64 3.71 22.83
N SER A 185 -11.44 4.08 23.28
CA SER A 185 -10.98 5.47 23.25
C SER A 185 -10.93 6.00 21.81
N LEU A 186 -10.48 5.19 20.84
CA LEU A 186 -10.51 5.56 19.43
C LEU A 186 -11.94 5.74 18.90
N ASN A 187 -12.86 4.84 19.24
CA ASN A 187 -14.26 4.97 18.88
C ASN A 187 -14.89 6.23 19.46
N ASP A 188 -14.63 6.54 20.73
CA ASP A 188 -15.18 7.73 21.38
C ASP A 188 -14.64 9.02 20.75
N PHE A 189 -13.36 9.04 20.38
CA PHE A 189 -12.76 10.12 19.61
C PHE A 189 -13.46 10.30 18.24
N ILE A 190 -13.52 9.24 17.44
CA ILE A 190 -14.13 9.26 16.10
C ILE A 190 -15.61 9.65 16.18
N LYS A 191 -16.35 9.07 17.12
CA LYS A 191 -17.76 9.37 17.34
C LYS A 191 -17.96 10.83 17.71
N THR A 192 -17.12 11.38 18.60
CA THR A 192 -17.21 12.78 19.03
C THR A 192 -16.92 13.72 17.86
N SER A 193 -15.86 13.46 17.08
CA SER A 193 -15.51 14.25 15.90
C SER A 193 -16.58 14.21 14.82
N LEU A 194 -17.13 13.03 14.51
CA LEU A 194 -18.15 12.88 13.47
C LEU A 194 -19.53 13.34 13.90
N SER A 195 -19.90 13.21 15.18
CA SER A 195 -21.24 13.59 15.67
C SER A 195 -21.46 15.11 15.76
N ILE A 196 -20.45 15.93 15.41
CA ILE A 196 -20.64 17.38 15.18
C ILE A 196 -21.75 17.61 14.15
N VAL A 197 -21.81 16.75 13.12
CA VAL A 197 -22.94 16.68 12.19
C VAL A 197 -23.69 15.37 12.44
N PRO A 198 -24.98 15.41 12.83
CA PRO A 198 -25.68 14.21 13.33
C PRO A 198 -25.68 12.99 12.40
N SER A 199 -25.62 13.18 11.09
CA SER A 199 -25.66 12.08 10.11
C SER A 199 -24.29 11.42 9.86
N TYR A 200 -23.18 12.11 10.11
CA TYR A 200 -21.87 11.66 9.62
C TYR A 200 -21.41 10.35 10.25
N TYR A 201 -21.54 10.22 11.58
CA TYR A 201 -21.21 8.98 12.27
C TYR A 201 -22.15 7.83 11.86
N GLN A 202 -23.42 8.13 11.59
CA GLN A 202 -24.38 7.13 11.14
C GLN A 202 -23.97 6.58 9.77
N THR A 203 -23.78 7.47 8.79
CA THR A 203 -23.44 7.14 7.39
C THR A 203 -22.05 6.53 7.24
N LEU A 204 -21.00 7.11 7.84
CA LEU A 204 -19.61 6.68 7.60
C LEU A 204 -19.18 5.49 8.44
N ILE A 205 -19.82 5.23 9.58
CA ILE A 205 -19.43 4.16 10.49
C ILE A 205 -20.55 3.12 10.60
N THR A 206 -21.70 3.50 11.17
CA THR A 206 -22.64 2.46 11.64
C THR A 206 -23.47 1.78 10.55
N ASP A 207 -23.87 2.49 9.50
CA ASP A 207 -24.60 1.87 8.37
C ASP A 207 -23.67 0.97 7.57
N ARG A 208 -22.44 1.44 7.32
CA ARG A 208 -21.35 0.66 6.74
C ARG A 208 -21.03 -0.60 7.55
N ASN A 209 -20.96 -0.50 8.87
CA ASN A 209 -20.75 -1.67 9.74
C ASN A 209 -21.78 -2.77 9.52
N VAL A 210 -23.06 -2.42 9.35
CA VAL A 210 -24.10 -3.42 9.11
C VAL A 210 -23.87 -4.13 7.78
N GLY A 211 -23.64 -3.37 6.70
CA GLY A 211 -23.37 -3.94 5.38
C GLY A 211 -22.09 -4.77 5.35
N MET A 212 -21.01 -4.30 5.98
CA MET A 212 -19.75 -5.03 6.08
C MET A 212 -19.90 -6.36 6.82
N VAL A 213 -20.68 -6.41 7.91
CA VAL A 213 -20.93 -7.67 8.63
C VAL A 213 -21.78 -8.61 7.78
N ASP A 214 -22.79 -8.10 7.06
CA ASP A 214 -23.60 -8.89 6.13
C ASP A 214 -22.72 -9.57 5.06
N SER A 215 -21.81 -8.82 4.42
CA SER A 215 -20.85 -9.35 3.45
C SER A 215 -19.89 -10.35 4.10
N LEU A 216 -19.32 -10.00 5.25
CA LEU A 216 -18.31 -10.82 5.94
C LEU A 216 -18.87 -12.20 6.35
N GLU A 217 -20.12 -12.29 6.78
CA GLU A 217 -20.75 -13.57 7.15
C GLU A 217 -20.81 -14.57 6.00
N THR A 218 -20.87 -14.11 4.76
CA THR A 218 -20.92 -14.99 3.58
C THR A 218 -19.65 -15.84 3.42
N VAL A 219 -18.52 -15.37 3.95
CA VAL A 219 -17.22 -16.05 3.83
C VAL A 219 -16.74 -16.65 5.16
N LEU A 220 -17.14 -16.09 6.31
CA LEU A 220 -16.69 -16.54 7.64
C LEU A 220 -17.03 -17.99 7.98
N THR A 221 -18.05 -18.56 7.34
CA THR A 221 -18.45 -19.96 7.59
C THR A 221 -17.74 -20.96 6.67
N GLU A 222 -17.19 -20.49 5.55
CA GLU A 222 -16.61 -21.36 4.52
C GLU A 222 -15.08 -21.49 4.66
N LYS A 223 -14.39 -20.40 4.98
CA LYS A 223 -12.91 -20.33 4.98
C LYS A 223 -12.37 -19.57 6.19
N SER A 224 -11.10 -19.78 6.51
CA SER A 224 -10.40 -18.92 7.46
C SER A 224 -10.09 -17.56 6.82
N VAL A 225 -10.54 -16.48 7.45
CA VAL A 225 -10.43 -15.11 6.91
C VAL A 225 -9.54 -14.27 7.82
N PHE A 226 -8.65 -13.46 7.23
CA PHE A 226 -8.08 -12.29 7.88
C PHE A 226 -8.78 -11.06 7.33
N CYS A 227 -9.66 -10.46 8.12
CA CYS A 227 -10.44 -9.29 7.79
C CYS A 227 -9.80 -8.06 8.44
N ALA A 228 -9.41 -7.05 7.66
CA ALA A 228 -8.97 -5.76 8.17
C ALA A 228 -9.94 -4.64 7.78
N VAL A 229 -10.39 -3.89 8.77
CA VAL A 229 -11.26 -2.71 8.65
C VAL A 229 -10.66 -1.58 9.48
N GLY A 230 -10.96 -0.33 9.16
CA GLY A 230 -10.56 0.82 9.95
C GLY A 230 -10.93 0.62 11.42
N ALA A 231 -10.00 0.87 12.33
CA ALA A 231 -10.17 0.53 13.75
C ALA A 231 -11.38 1.23 14.42
N GLY A 232 -11.84 2.36 13.85
CA GLY A 232 -13.09 3.03 14.24
C GLY A 232 -14.36 2.22 14.03
N HIS A 233 -14.33 1.19 13.18
CA HIS A 233 -15.47 0.32 12.90
C HIS A 233 -15.64 -0.80 13.95
N LEU A 234 -14.61 -1.07 14.77
CA LEU A 234 -14.58 -2.24 15.64
C LEU A 234 -15.52 -2.13 16.86
N ALA A 235 -15.45 -1.01 17.58
CA ALA A 235 -16.09 -0.82 18.88
C ALA A 235 -17.46 -0.10 18.79
N GLY A 236 -18.15 0.00 19.92
CA GLY A 236 -19.47 0.64 20.03
C GLY A 236 -20.65 -0.33 19.85
N GLU A 237 -21.86 0.14 20.14
CA GLU A 237 -23.09 -0.68 20.11
C GLU A 237 -23.38 -1.26 18.71
N LYS A 238 -23.12 -0.48 17.66
CA LYS A 238 -23.18 -0.89 16.25
C LYS A 238 -21.78 -1.14 15.65
N GLY A 239 -20.77 -1.40 16.49
CA GLY A 239 -19.45 -1.83 16.04
C GLY A 239 -19.49 -3.25 15.49
N ILE A 240 -18.56 -3.58 14.59
CA ILE A 240 -18.49 -4.91 13.97
C ILE A 240 -18.39 -6.03 15.02
N ILE A 241 -17.64 -5.82 16.10
CA ILE A 241 -17.51 -6.79 17.20
C ILE A 241 -18.88 -7.06 17.84
N SER A 242 -19.63 -6.00 18.18
CA SER A 242 -20.95 -6.10 18.80
C SER A 242 -21.97 -6.75 17.86
N LEU A 243 -21.92 -6.42 16.58
CA LEU A 243 -22.78 -7.02 15.56
C LEU A 243 -22.50 -8.51 15.41
N LEU A 244 -21.24 -8.94 15.28
CA LEU A 244 -20.87 -10.36 15.20
C LEU A 244 -21.30 -11.13 16.46
N LEU A 245 -21.11 -10.57 17.65
CA LEU A 245 -21.60 -11.18 18.90
C LEU A 245 -23.13 -11.37 18.87
N SER A 246 -23.88 -10.36 18.41
CA SER A 246 -25.35 -10.44 18.30
C SER A 246 -25.83 -11.51 17.30
N ARG A 247 -25.03 -11.82 16.27
CA ARG A 247 -25.31 -12.85 15.27
C ARG A 247 -24.88 -14.27 15.71
N GLY A 248 -24.31 -14.38 16.90
CA GLY A 248 -23.96 -15.66 17.54
C GLY A 248 -22.58 -16.18 17.19
N TYR A 249 -21.68 -15.34 16.69
CA TYR A 249 -20.25 -15.65 16.64
C TYR A 249 -19.64 -15.52 18.03
N LYS A 250 -18.59 -16.31 18.30
CA LYS A 250 -17.75 -16.06 19.47
C LYS A 250 -16.63 -15.14 19.04
N VAL A 251 -16.49 -14.00 19.72
CA VAL A 251 -15.44 -13.02 19.44
C VAL A 251 -14.56 -12.87 20.66
N ARG A 252 -13.24 -13.00 20.49
CA ARG A 252 -12.27 -12.93 21.59
C ARG A 252 -11.06 -12.09 21.18
N LYS A 253 -10.63 -11.19 22.06
CA LYS A 253 -9.40 -10.42 21.89
C LYS A 253 -8.19 -11.36 21.80
N ILE A 254 -7.28 -11.06 20.88
CA ILE A 254 -5.98 -11.72 20.78
C ILE A 254 -4.92 -10.75 21.27
N ASP A 255 -4.07 -11.22 22.19
CA ASP A 255 -3.02 -10.39 22.76
C ASP A 255 -1.95 -10.02 21.72
N ALA A 256 -1.42 -8.81 21.83
CA ALA A 256 -0.24 -8.40 21.08
C ALA A 256 1.00 -9.06 21.70
N THR A 257 1.58 -9.99 20.96
CA THR A 257 2.82 -10.68 21.34
C THR A 257 3.99 -10.14 20.53
N TYR A 258 5.13 -9.95 21.18
CA TYR A 258 6.37 -9.49 20.54
C TYR A 258 7.53 -10.38 20.99
N SER A 259 8.10 -11.11 20.04
CA SER A 259 9.27 -11.96 20.24
C SER A 259 10.55 -11.13 20.09
N GLU A 260 11.60 -11.51 20.81
CA GLU A 260 12.93 -10.89 20.65
C GLU A 260 13.47 -11.06 19.22
N PHE A 261 13.16 -12.20 18.60
CA PHE A 261 13.54 -12.52 17.24
C PHE A 261 12.31 -12.65 16.35
N LYS A 262 12.45 -12.18 15.11
CA LYS A 262 11.41 -12.31 14.08
C LYS A 262 10.95 -13.75 13.93
N THR A 263 9.64 -13.96 14.03
CA THR A 263 8.99 -15.27 13.88
C THR A 263 9.12 -15.80 12.45
N SER A 264 8.83 -17.09 12.25
CA SER A 264 8.76 -17.70 10.92
C SER A 264 7.73 -17.00 10.04
N GLU A 265 6.56 -16.70 10.61
CA GLU A 265 5.41 -16.08 9.97
C GLU A 265 5.72 -14.63 9.59
N GLU A 266 6.35 -13.86 10.48
CA GLU A 266 6.82 -12.50 10.12
C GLU A 266 7.80 -12.55 8.95
N LYS A 267 8.77 -13.47 8.97
CA LYS A 267 9.76 -13.61 7.88
C LYS A 267 9.09 -14.01 6.57
N ALA A 268 8.16 -14.96 6.60
CA ALA A 268 7.43 -15.43 5.43
C ALA A 268 6.60 -14.29 4.82
N VAL A 269 5.79 -13.61 5.63
CA VAL A 269 4.98 -12.45 5.20
C VAL A 269 5.87 -11.36 4.61
N LYS A 270 6.94 -10.97 5.33
CA LYS A 270 7.84 -9.89 4.89
C LYS A 270 8.72 -10.27 3.70
N ALA A 271 8.82 -11.54 3.32
CA ALA A 271 9.56 -11.97 2.13
C ALA A 271 8.77 -11.75 0.84
N LEU A 272 7.44 -11.75 0.91
CA LEU A 272 6.53 -11.65 -0.25
C LEU A 272 6.32 -10.20 -0.71
N ARG A 273 7.40 -9.60 -1.23
CA ARG A 273 7.46 -8.18 -1.64
C ARG A 273 7.39 -7.94 -3.14
N SER A 274 7.15 -8.99 -3.91
CA SER A 274 7.15 -8.91 -5.37
C SER A 274 6.10 -9.82 -5.97
N TYR A 275 5.58 -9.39 -7.11
CA TYR A 275 4.64 -10.10 -7.95
C TYR A 275 5.24 -10.29 -9.36
N PRO A 276 5.51 -11.53 -9.79
CA PRO A 276 5.95 -11.79 -11.15
C PRO A 276 4.76 -11.63 -12.11
N TYR A 277 4.84 -10.67 -13.02
CA TYR A 277 3.92 -10.52 -14.13
C TYR A 277 4.55 -11.16 -15.37
N SER A 278 3.84 -12.13 -15.98
CA SER A 278 4.34 -12.88 -17.13
C SER A 278 3.36 -12.80 -18.29
N VAL A 279 3.87 -12.55 -19.49
CA VAL A 279 3.11 -12.57 -20.74
C VAL A 279 3.70 -13.67 -21.61
N ASP A 280 3.15 -14.88 -21.48
CA ASP A 280 3.74 -16.09 -22.06
C ASP A 280 3.80 -16.03 -23.60
N SER A 281 2.85 -15.37 -24.26
CA SER A 281 2.85 -15.16 -25.72
C SER A 281 4.05 -14.33 -26.21
N LEU A 282 4.63 -13.51 -25.35
CA LEU A 282 5.77 -12.63 -25.65
C LEU A 282 7.08 -13.11 -25.00
N GLY A 283 7.03 -14.21 -24.24
CA GLY A 283 8.16 -14.64 -23.40
C GLY A 283 8.59 -13.62 -22.34
N LEU A 284 7.75 -12.63 -22.03
CA LEU A 284 8.09 -11.51 -21.15
C LEU A 284 7.78 -11.85 -19.70
N VAL A 285 8.72 -11.56 -18.79
CA VAL A 285 8.52 -11.61 -17.34
C VAL A 285 9.09 -10.37 -16.68
N ILE A 286 8.33 -9.71 -15.83
CA ILE A 286 8.79 -8.55 -15.04
C ILE A 286 8.26 -8.63 -13.62
N SER A 287 9.03 -8.15 -12.65
CA SER A 287 8.68 -8.25 -11.24
C SER A 287 8.19 -6.89 -10.72
N PHE A 288 6.88 -6.77 -10.49
CA PHE A 288 6.29 -5.62 -9.80
C PHE A 288 6.38 -5.77 -8.28
N PRO A 289 6.24 -4.68 -7.49
CA PRO A 289 6.11 -4.80 -6.03
C PRO A 289 4.83 -5.53 -5.59
N GLY A 290 3.74 -5.37 -6.34
CA GLY A 290 2.45 -6.05 -6.15
C GLY A 290 1.78 -6.33 -7.48
N LYS A 291 0.61 -6.98 -7.47
CA LYS A 291 -0.13 -7.31 -8.69
C LYS A 291 -0.48 -6.04 -9.47
N PRO A 292 0.00 -5.87 -10.72
CA PRO A 292 -0.38 -4.74 -11.56
C PRO A 292 -1.83 -4.89 -12.04
N GLN A 293 -2.46 -3.77 -12.34
CA GLN A 293 -3.72 -3.72 -13.07
C GLN A 293 -3.43 -3.70 -14.57
N GLU A 294 -4.13 -4.54 -15.32
CA GLU A 294 -4.15 -4.47 -16.78
C GLU A 294 -5.16 -3.41 -17.21
N LEU A 295 -4.71 -2.48 -18.03
CA LEU A 295 -5.49 -1.38 -18.55
C LEU A 295 -6.06 -1.75 -19.93
N GLY A 296 -7.05 -0.97 -20.38
CA GLY A 296 -7.52 -1.06 -21.76
C GLY A 296 -6.36 -0.92 -22.75
N LEU A 297 -6.33 -1.83 -23.73
CA LEU A 297 -5.37 -1.77 -24.83
C LEU A 297 -5.89 -0.80 -25.89
N TYR A 298 -5.00 0.02 -26.42
CA TYR A 298 -5.28 0.92 -27.52
C TYR A 298 -4.34 0.65 -28.69
N ASP A 299 -4.84 0.81 -29.91
CA ASP A 299 -4.05 0.73 -31.14
C ASP A 299 -3.27 -0.60 -31.28
N THR A 300 -1.94 -0.56 -31.32
CA THR A 300 -1.03 -1.70 -31.53
C THR A 300 -0.48 -2.30 -30.22
N GLN A 301 -1.10 -1.98 -29.07
CA GLN A 301 -0.66 -2.47 -27.77
C GLN A 301 -1.03 -3.95 -27.54
N HIS A 302 -0.04 -4.72 -27.08
CA HIS A 302 -0.22 -6.09 -26.58
C HIS A 302 -0.27 -6.15 -25.06
N VAL A 303 0.40 -5.20 -24.40
CA VAL A 303 0.45 -5.09 -22.94
C VAL A 303 0.31 -3.62 -22.58
N ASN A 304 -0.54 -3.34 -21.61
CA ASN A 304 -0.61 -2.06 -20.94
C ASN A 304 -1.00 -2.33 -19.49
N CYS A 305 -0.03 -2.28 -18.58
CA CYS A 305 -0.30 -2.55 -17.17
C CYS A 305 0.43 -1.57 -16.26
N ILE A 306 -0.18 -1.28 -15.11
CA ILE A 306 0.31 -0.32 -14.13
C ILE A 306 0.17 -0.85 -12.71
N TYR A 307 1.14 -0.54 -11.86
CA TYR A 307 1.10 -0.74 -10.43
C TYR A 307 1.37 0.58 -9.71
N ARG A 308 0.54 0.91 -8.70
CA ARG A 308 0.67 2.13 -7.91
C ARG A 308 0.92 1.83 -6.43
N GLU A 309 1.90 2.51 -5.86
CA GLU A 309 2.16 2.65 -4.43
C GLU A 309 1.39 3.88 -3.93
N LEU A 310 0.24 3.70 -3.28
CA LEU A 310 -0.59 4.81 -2.82
C LEU A 310 -0.04 5.50 -1.56
N GLY A 311 0.76 4.77 -0.78
CA GLY A 311 1.44 5.30 0.40
C GLY A 311 2.53 6.31 0.03
N GLN A 312 3.42 5.99 -0.92
CA GLN A 312 4.49 6.92 -1.34
C GLN A 312 4.18 7.69 -2.63
N GLY A 313 3.12 7.34 -3.36
CA GLY A 313 2.76 7.94 -4.64
C GLY A 313 3.64 7.48 -5.81
N ASN A 314 4.23 6.28 -5.78
CA ASN A 314 5.06 5.79 -6.89
C ASN A 314 4.23 4.97 -7.86
N SER A 315 4.52 5.08 -9.16
CA SER A 315 3.86 4.31 -10.21
C SER A 315 4.90 3.61 -11.07
N TYR A 316 4.58 2.40 -11.50
CA TYR A 316 5.40 1.58 -12.38
C TYR A 316 4.50 1.01 -13.47
N SER A 317 4.88 1.14 -14.74
CA SER A 317 4.10 0.59 -15.85
C SER A 317 4.96 -0.12 -16.88
N VAL A 318 4.29 -1.00 -17.61
CA VAL A 318 4.86 -1.74 -18.75
C VAL A 318 3.87 -1.64 -19.89
N GLU A 319 4.37 -1.19 -21.02
CA GLU A 319 3.63 -1.12 -22.27
C GLU A 319 4.42 -1.88 -23.34
N VAL A 320 3.71 -2.64 -24.18
CA VAL A 320 4.32 -3.37 -25.30
C VAL A 320 3.52 -3.10 -26.56
N TYR A 321 4.22 -2.71 -27.63
CA TYR A 321 3.67 -2.32 -28.93
C TYR A 321 4.29 -3.15 -30.04
N ASP A 322 3.60 -3.29 -31.16
CA ASP A 322 4.23 -3.72 -32.41
C ASP A 322 5.36 -2.76 -32.81
N ARG A 323 6.46 -3.31 -33.33
CA ARG A 323 7.58 -2.52 -33.86
C ARG A 323 7.28 -2.06 -35.29
N LEU A 324 6.60 -0.92 -35.41
CA LEU A 324 6.22 -0.34 -36.70
C LEU A 324 7.04 0.93 -36.98
N ASN A 325 7.78 0.95 -38.09
CA ASN A 325 8.60 2.09 -38.53
C ASN A 325 9.66 2.57 -37.51
N ILE A 326 10.14 1.68 -36.64
CA ILE A 326 11.21 1.94 -35.68
C ILE A 326 12.46 1.18 -36.14
N ASP A 327 13.27 1.82 -36.98
CA ASP A 327 14.45 1.20 -37.59
C ASP A 327 15.75 1.52 -36.82
N SER A 328 15.73 2.58 -36.02
CA SER A 328 16.86 3.06 -35.24
C SER A 328 16.52 3.38 -33.78
N TRP A 329 17.55 3.59 -32.95
CA TRP A 329 17.36 4.03 -31.56
C TRP A 329 16.87 5.48 -31.49
N GLU A 330 17.22 6.29 -32.50
CA GLU A 330 16.74 7.65 -32.67
C GLU A 330 15.23 7.69 -32.93
N ASP A 331 14.71 6.78 -33.77
CA ASP A 331 13.26 6.65 -34.00
C ASP A 331 12.55 6.22 -32.71
N ALA A 332 13.09 5.21 -32.03
CA ALA A 332 12.54 4.72 -30.77
C ALA A 332 12.52 5.82 -29.68
N ALA A 333 13.57 6.62 -29.61
CA ALA A 333 13.65 7.72 -28.67
C ALA A 333 12.65 8.83 -29.00
N ALA A 334 12.53 9.21 -30.27
CA ALA A 334 11.60 10.24 -30.71
C ALA A 334 10.14 9.89 -30.41
N GLU A 335 9.77 8.62 -30.56
CA GLU A 335 8.40 8.14 -30.36
C GLU A 335 8.09 7.84 -28.88
N TYR A 336 8.96 7.09 -28.19
CA TYR A 336 8.65 6.50 -26.89
C TYR A 336 9.43 7.10 -25.72
N LEU A 337 10.44 7.93 -25.96
CA LEU A 337 11.25 8.56 -24.92
C LEU A 337 11.46 10.06 -25.21
N PRO A 338 10.40 10.88 -25.12
CA PRO A 338 10.51 12.33 -25.33
C PRO A 338 11.31 12.96 -24.17
N SER A 339 12.63 12.87 -24.27
CA SER A 339 13.55 13.39 -23.26
C SER A 339 13.62 14.91 -23.30
N PRO A 340 13.72 15.58 -22.13
CA PRO A 340 14.05 16.99 -22.07
C PRO A 340 15.37 17.27 -22.81
N GLU A 341 15.46 18.39 -23.52
CA GLU A 341 16.67 18.78 -24.27
C GLU A 341 17.91 18.82 -23.35
N GLU A 342 17.71 19.21 -22.09
CA GLU A 342 18.76 19.30 -21.09
C GLU A 342 19.24 17.94 -20.58
N SER A 343 18.47 16.87 -20.74
CA SER A 343 18.77 15.54 -20.20
C SER A 343 18.51 14.46 -21.25
N PRO A 344 19.37 14.35 -22.27
CA PRO A 344 19.21 13.36 -23.32
C PRO A 344 19.26 11.93 -22.78
N TYR A 345 18.60 11.02 -23.50
CA TYR A 345 18.62 9.60 -23.17
C TYR A 345 20.03 9.00 -23.31
N GLN A 346 20.22 7.85 -22.68
CA GLN A 346 21.45 7.07 -22.74
C GLN A 346 21.16 5.71 -23.36
N LYS A 347 22.01 5.27 -24.27
CA LYS A 347 22.04 3.88 -24.73
C LYS A 347 22.81 3.03 -23.72
N ILE A 348 22.27 1.88 -23.35
CA ILE A 348 22.83 0.97 -22.34
C ILE A 348 22.84 -0.47 -22.85
N GLU A 349 23.76 -1.27 -22.30
CA GLU A 349 23.74 -2.73 -22.42
C GLU A 349 23.05 -3.33 -21.20
N LEU A 350 22.20 -4.32 -21.42
CA LEU A 350 21.48 -5.02 -20.37
C LEU A 350 22.32 -6.19 -19.82
N SER A 351 22.17 -6.46 -18.52
CA SER A 351 22.95 -7.51 -17.84
C SER A 351 22.72 -8.94 -18.38
N ASN A 352 21.61 -9.17 -19.06
CA ASN A 352 21.23 -10.43 -19.69
C ASN A 352 21.59 -10.51 -21.19
N GLY A 353 22.32 -9.53 -21.72
CA GLY A 353 22.53 -9.35 -23.15
C GLY A 353 21.38 -8.59 -23.79
N GLY A 354 21.70 -7.77 -24.80
CA GLY A 354 20.75 -6.85 -25.43
C GLY A 354 21.03 -5.38 -25.09
N GLU A 355 20.37 -4.50 -25.83
CA GLU A 355 20.54 -3.05 -25.72
C GLU A 355 19.20 -2.40 -25.38
N ALA A 356 19.26 -1.25 -24.71
CA ALA A 356 18.11 -0.41 -24.44
C ALA A 356 18.51 1.06 -24.48
N ILE A 357 17.53 1.95 -24.64
CA ILE A 357 17.68 3.35 -24.28
C ILE A 357 16.96 3.62 -22.97
N GLN A 358 17.51 4.47 -22.13
CA GLN A 358 16.87 4.90 -20.89
C GLN A 358 17.14 6.37 -20.62
N GLY A 359 16.21 7.03 -19.95
CA GLY A 359 16.33 8.45 -19.67
C GLY A 359 15.13 9.00 -18.93
N LEU A 360 15.20 10.29 -18.66
CA LEU A 360 14.06 11.06 -18.20
C LEU A 360 13.18 11.38 -19.42
N GLY A 361 11.89 11.08 -19.34
CA GLY A 361 10.87 11.52 -20.28
C GLY A 361 9.93 12.53 -19.63
N GLN A 362 9.17 13.24 -20.46
CA GLN A 362 8.14 14.18 -20.01
C GLN A 362 6.79 13.84 -20.61
N GLU A 363 5.78 13.65 -19.76
CA GLU A 363 4.39 13.43 -20.17
C GLU A 363 3.81 14.66 -20.89
N TYR A 364 3.03 14.44 -21.95
CA TYR A 364 2.52 15.54 -22.78
C TYR A 364 1.47 16.40 -22.08
N TRP A 365 0.57 15.77 -21.32
CA TRP A 365 -0.66 16.38 -20.80
C TRP A 365 -0.44 17.19 -19.52
N ASP A 366 0.39 16.72 -18.59
CA ASP A 366 0.68 17.42 -17.33
C ASP A 366 2.14 17.85 -17.15
N LYS A 367 3.00 17.56 -18.13
CA LYS A 367 4.45 17.84 -18.09
C LYS A 367 5.16 17.16 -16.91
N SER A 368 4.57 16.10 -16.35
CA SER A 368 5.20 15.34 -15.29
C SER A 368 6.43 14.61 -15.83
N MET A 369 7.47 14.54 -15.00
CA MET A 369 8.71 13.86 -15.32
C MET A 369 8.58 12.38 -14.95
N ILE A 370 9.03 11.52 -15.84
CA ILE A 370 8.95 10.06 -15.70
C ILE A 370 10.27 9.42 -16.10
N TRP A 371 10.75 8.45 -15.32
CA TRP A 371 11.87 7.62 -15.76
C TRP A 371 11.36 6.58 -16.74
N MET A 372 12.09 6.36 -17.82
CA MET A 372 11.69 5.42 -18.85
C MET A 372 12.86 4.57 -19.32
N ARG A 373 12.56 3.34 -19.77
CA ARG A 373 13.47 2.48 -20.51
C ARG A 373 12.72 1.87 -21.69
N VAL A 374 13.30 1.99 -22.88
CA VAL A 374 12.75 1.44 -24.12
C VAL A 374 13.68 0.34 -24.63
N LEU A 375 13.10 -0.82 -24.92
CA LEU A 375 13.78 -1.96 -25.49
C LEU A 375 13.18 -2.28 -26.85
N LEU A 376 14.02 -2.73 -27.78
CA LEU A 376 13.60 -3.17 -29.10
C LEU A 376 13.87 -4.66 -29.24
N THR A 377 12.86 -5.39 -29.70
CA THR A 377 13.00 -6.76 -30.21
C THR A 377 12.82 -6.75 -31.73
N GLU A 378 12.84 -7.91 -32.37
CA GLU A 378 12.53 -7.98 -33.82
C GLU A 378 11.09 -7.54 -34.11
N GLU A 379 10.14 -7.89 -33.24
CA GLU A 379 8.71 -7.71 -33.48
C GLU A 379 8.06 -6.62 -32.63
N TYR A 380 8.66 -6.28 -31.47
CA TYR A 380 8.03 -5.44 -30.45
C TYR A 380 8.91 -4.32 -29.93
N VAL A 381 8.26 -3.25 -29.49
CA VAL A 381 8.82 -2.20 -28.63
C VAL A 381 8.28 -2.39 -27.21
N ILE A 382 9.17 -2.48 -26.23
CA ILE A 382 8.81 -2.60 -24.81
C ILE A 382 9.17 -1.28 -24.12
N VAL A 383 8.20 -0.63 -23.50
CA VAL A 383 8.36 0.63 -22.79
C VAL A 383 8.08 0.40 -21.31
N LEU A 384 9.12 0.58 -20.50
CA LEU A 384 9.02 0.56 -19.05
C LEU A 384 8.98 2.00 -18.55
N LYS A 385 8.03 2.31 -17.66
CA LYS A 385 7.93 3.65 -17.06
C LYS A 385 7.87 3.57 -15.55
N ALA A 386 8.47 4.54 -14.87
CA ALA A 386 8.40 4.64 -13.43
C ALA A 386 8.44 6.11 -12.99
N SER A 387 7.47 6.51 -12.18
CA SER A 387 7.35 7.87 -11.66
C SER A 387 7.05 7.85 -10.16
N GLY A 388 7.23 8.97 -9.49
CA GLY A 388 6.98 9.06 -8.06
C GLY A 388 7.20 10.46 -7.52
N GLY A 389 7.34 10.54 -6.19
CA GLY A 389 7.68 11.78 -5.51
C GLY A 389 9.14 12.20 -5.68
N ASN A 390 9.51 13.28 -5.00
CA ASN A 390 10.82 13.89 -5.09
C ASN A 390 11.97 12.94 -4.71
N LYS A 391 11.84 12.17 -3.63
CA LYS A 391 12.86 11.19 -3.22
C LYS A 391 12.94 10.01 -4.19
N PHE A 392 11.80 9.54 -4.69
CA PHE A 392 11.77 8.46 -5.68
C PHE A 392 12.51 8.86 -6.96
N MET A 393 12.17 10.01 -7.53
CA MET A 393 12.74 10.50 -8.79
C MET A 393 14.24 10.78 -8.70
N ASN A 394 14.78 11.04 -7.49
CA ASN A 394 16.20 11.25 -7.22
C ASN A 394 16.90 10.00 -6.65
N SER A 395 16.35 8.80 -6.90
CA SER A 395 16.88 7.53 -6.42
C SER A 395 17.00 6.49 -7.54
N PRO A 396 17.80 5.43 -7.37
CA PRO A 396 17.90 4.36 -8.37
C PRO A 396 16.70 3.39 -8.37
N ARG A 397 15.57 3.72 -7.74
CA ARG A 397 14.41 2.82 -7.59
C ARG A 397 13.77 2.45 -8.93
N ALA A 398 13.58 3.42 -9.83
CA ALA A 398 13.04 3.19 -11.17
C ALA A 398 13.86 2.16 -11.94
N PHE A 399 15.19 2.34 -11.97
CA PHE A 399 16.09 1.44 -12.67
C PHE A 399 16.13 0.05 -12.05
N ARG A 400 16.06 -0.07 -10.72
CA ARG A 400 15.93 -1.40 -10.07
C ARG A 400 14.68 -2.15 -10.51
N PHE A 401 13.56 -1.46 -10.75
CA PHE A 401 12.37 -2.06 -11.32
C PHE A 401 12.60 -2.49 -12.78
N PHE A 402 13.18 -1.60 -13.60
CA PHE A 402 13.48 -1.91 -15.00
C PHE A 402 14.43 -3.11 -15.16
N ASP A 403 15.39 -3.25 -14.23
CA ASP A 403 16.35 -4.35 -14.20
C ASP A 403 15.72 -5.69 -13.79
N THR A 404 14.42 -5.74 -13.47
CA THR A 404 13.69 -7.00 -13.23
C THR A 404 13.12 -7.63 -14.50
N LEU A 405 13.03 -6.88 -15.60
CA LEU A 405 12.52 -7.40 -16.88
C LEU A 405 13.43 -8.52 -17.41
N ARG A 406 12.83 -9.63 -17.80
CA ARG A 406 13.47 -10.78 -18.44
C ARG A 406 12.66 -11.18 -19.67
N MET A 407 13.35 -11.50 -20.75
CA MET A 407 12.78 -12.15 -21.93
C MET A 407 13.24 -13.61 -21.91
N LYS A 408 12.32 -14.55 -22.10
CA LYS A 408 12.57 -16.00 -22.11
C LYS A 408 13.05 -16.49 -23.46
#